data_AF-A0A5C2RS34-F1
#
_entry.id   AF-A0A5C2RS34-F1
#
_cell.length_a   1.000
_cell.length_b   1.000
_cell.length_c   1.000
_cell.angle_alpha   90.00
_cell.angle_beta   90.00
_cell.angle_gamma   90.00
#
_symmetry.space_group_name_H-M   'P 1'
#
loop_
_entity.id
_entity.type
_entity.pdbx_description
1 polymer ?
#
loop_
_entity_poly.entity_id
_entity_poly.type
_entity_poly.pdbx_seq_one_letter_code
_entity_poly.pdbx_strand_id
1 'polypeptide(L)'
;SFPLQRLGGRPALVSRFIRCITGHAPTGHYRDRFRHRHEEPTLCILHSGPPLYHSREHVLFRCDYYTRRYRHSSIEELLVSMDPFYDIQRFLQDNPTALSFEDAPDYS
;
A
#
# COMPACT_ATOMS: atom_id res chain seq x y z
N SER A 1 -21.31 5.94 7.40
CA SER A 1 -20.59 5.61 8.64
C SER A 1 -19.13 6.02 8.51
N PHE A 2 -18.44 6.30 9.61
CA PHE A 2 -17.02 6.68 9.57
C PHE A 2 -16.17 5.53 9.01
N PRO A 3 -15.11 5.78 8.22
CA PRO A 3 -14.27 4.73 7.62
C PRO A 3 -13.79 3.68 8.63
N LEU A 4 -13.45 4.09 9.86
CA LEU A 4 -13.00 3.17 10.92
C LEU A 4 -14.09 2.21 11.42
N GLN A 5 -15.36 2.62 11.44
CA GLN A 5 -16.47 1.72 11.79
C GLN A 5 -16.64 0.61 10.75
N ARG A 6 -16.39 0.90 9.45
CA ARG A 6 -16.47 -0.09 8.36
C ARG A 6 -15.39 -1.17 8.46
N LEU A 7 -14.28 -0.86 9.10
CA LEU A 7 -13.12 -1.76 9.28
C LEU A 7 -13.16 -2.51 10.63
N GLY A 8 -14.18 -2.27 11.45
CA GLY A 8 -14.32 -2.82 12.79
C GLY A 8 -14.20 -4.35 12.83
N GLY A 9 -13.53 -4.86 13.88
CA GLY A 9 -13.34 -6.30 14.10
C GLY A 9 -12.19 -6.94 13.30
N ARG A 10 -11.40 -6.17 12.54
CA ARG A 10 -10.26 -6.69 11.75
C ARG A 10 -8.98 -5.86 11.97
N PRO A 11 -8.25 -6.07 13.09
CA PRO A 11 -7.09 -5.26 13.46
C PRO A 11 -6.02 -5.16 12.37
N ALA A 12 -5.72 -6.26 11.67
CA ALA A 12 -4.75 -6.27 10.58
C ALA A 12 -5.17 -5.37 9.41
N LEU A 13 -6.45 -5.45 8.99
CA LEU A 13 -6.99 -4.61 7.93
C LEU A 13 -6.97 -3.12 8.32
N VAL A 14 -7.37 -2.80 9.55
CA VAL A 14 -7.32 -1.42 10.08
C VAL A 14 -5.89 -0.88 10.06
N SER A 15 -4.91 -1.67 10.51
CA SER A 15 -3.51 -1.25 10.54
C SER A 15 -2.98 -0.91 9.14
N ARG A 16 -3.22 -1.79 8.15
CA ARG A 16 -2.80 -1.56 6.76
C ARG A 16 -3.50 -0.36 6.15
N PHE A 17 -4.79 -0.18 6.45
CA PHE A 17 -5.54 0.99 6.00
C PHE A 17 -4.97 2.30 6.55
N ILE A 18 -4.70 2.36 7.87
CA ILE A 18 -4.08 3.54 8.48
C ILE A 18 -2.71 3.82 7.87
N ARG A 19 -1.86 2.80 7.72
CA ARG A 19 -0.55 2.93 7.06
C ARG A 19 -0.66 3.47 5.64
N CYS A 20 -1.67 3.03 4.89
CA CYS A 20 -1.94 3.51 3.53
C CYS A 20 -2.22 5.01 3.53
N ILE A 21 -3.22 5.45 4.31
CA ILE A 21 -3.69 6.85 4.25
C ILE A 21 -2.68 7.82 4.86
N THR A 22 -1.93 7.40 5.89
CA THR A 22 -0.91 8.25 6.52
C THR A 22 0.47 8.18 5.84
N GLY A 23 0.66 7.29 4.86
CA GLY A 23 1.96 7.09 4.22
C GLY A 23 3.02 6.44 5.11
N HIS A 24 2.58 5.60 6.06
CA HIS A 24 3.44 4.88 7.02
C HIS A 24 3.51 3.37 6.75
N ALA A 25 3.18 2.94 5.53
CA ALA A 25 3.38 1.56 5.11
C ALA A 25 4.89 1.23 5.01
N PRO A 26 5.34 0.01 5.37
CA PRO A 26 6.75 -0.39 5.41
C PRO A 26 7.35 -0.62 4.01
N THR A 27 7.14 0.37 3.14
CA THR A 27 7.58 0.45 1.76
C THR A 27 9.02 0.97 1.69
N GLY A 28 9.65 0.88 0.52
CA GLY A 28 10.96 1.50 0.30
C GLY A 28 10.96 3.00 0.55
N HIS A 29 9.89 3.68 0.13
CA HIS A 29 9.69 5.11 0.41
C HIS A 29 9.65 5.45 1.91
N TYR A 30 9.11 4.55 2.74
CA TYR A 30 9.19 4.73 4.19
C TYR A 30 10.63 4.57 4.67
N ARG A 31 11.33 3.50 4.26
CA ARG A 31 12.71 3.22 4.70
C ARG A 31 13.68 4.35 4.35
N ASP A 32 13.56 4.89 3.14
CA ASP A 32 14.36 6.01 2.64
C ASP A 32 14.11 7.30 3.45
N ARG A 33 12.86 7.56 3.85
CA ARG A 33 12.51 8.73 4.68
C ARG A 33 13.08 8.66 6.09
N PHE A 34 13.12 7.48 6.71
CA PHE A 34 13.49 7.32 8.11
C PHE A 34 14.96 6.91 8.26
N ARG A 35 15.80 7.85 8.69
CA ARG A 35 17.27 7.73 8.78
C ARG A 35 17.81 6.41 9.33
N HIS A 36 17.13 5.81 10.32
CA HIS A 36 17.50 4.51 10.91
C HIS A 36 17.40 3.32 9.94
N ARG A 37 16.81 3.52 8.76
CA ARG A 37 16.47 2.49 7.76
C ARG A 37 16.99 2.86 6.36
N HIS A 38 17.82 3.90 6.23
CA HIS A 38 18.23 4.51 4.95
C HIS A 38 19.20 3.63 4.11
N GLU A 39 19.58 2.45 4.60
CA GLU A 39 20.41 1.47 3.88
C GLU A 39 19.68 0.16 3.62
N GLU A 40 18.40 0.11 3.98
CA GLU A 40 17.59 -1.08 3.77
C GLU A 40 17.06 -1.15 2.33
N PRO A 41 16.68 -2.36 1.88
CA PRO A 41 16.01 -2.56 0.60
C PRO A 41 14.87 -1.55 0.34
N THR A 42 14.83 -0.95 -0.85
CA THR A 42 13.81 0.06 -1.22
C THR A 42 13.02 -0.25 -2.49
N LEU A 43 13.49 -1.17 -3.31
CA LEU A 43 12.84 -1.65 -4.53
C LEU A 43 11.92 -2.84 -4.24
N CYS A 44 10.77 -2.84 -4.89
CA CYS A 44 9.83 -3.94 -4.95
C CYS A 44 10.34 -4.98 -5.95
N ILE A 45 10.29 -6.25 -5.55
CA ILE A 45 10.67 -7.41 -6.36
C ILE A 45 9.53 -8.44 -6.49
N LEU A 46 8.33 -8.10 -5.99
CA LEU A 46 7.16 -8.98 -5.96
C LEU A 46 6.46 -9.07 -7.33
N HIS A 47 6.73 -8.11 -8.21
CA HIS A 47 6.04 -7.95 -9.50
C HIS A 47 6.90 -8.49 -10.65
N SER A 48 6.29 -8.68 -11.82
CA SER A 48 7.05 -9.09 -13.00
C SER A 48 7.90 -7.94 -13.56
N GLY A 49 9.08 -8.29 -14.10
CA GLY A 49 10.00 -7.32 -14.72
C GLY A 49 11.09 -6.78 -13.78
N PRO A 50 11.78 -5.70 -14.18
CA PRO A 50 12.88 -5.12 -13.41
C PRO A 50 12.40 -4.53 -12.08
N PRO A 51 13.22 -4.56 -11.01
CA PRO A 51 12.85 -3.96 -9.72
C PRO A 51 12.46 -2.48 -9.85
N LEU A 52 11.35 -2.10 -9.22
CA LEU A 52 10.87 -0.71 -9.19
C LEU A 52 10.84 -0.18 -7.76
N TYR A 53 10.99 1.15 -7.59
CA TYR A 53 10.93 1.75 -6.26
C TYR A 53 9.61 1.43 -5.55
N HIS A 54 9.71 0.83 -4.36
CA HIS A 54 8.54 0.41 -3.59
C HIS A 54 7.92 1.64 -2.92
N SER A 55 6.98 2.26 -3.61
CA SER A 55 6.18 3.38 -3.10
C SER A 55 4.72 2.98 -2.89
N ARG A 56 3.98 3.79 -2.13
CA ARG A 56 2.52 3.64 -2.01
C ARG A 56 1.83 3.67 -3.38
N GLU A 57 2.29 4.55 -4.27
CA GLU A 57 1.73 4.67 -5.62
C GLU A 57 2.00 3.42 -6.47
N HIS A 58 3.22 2.87 -6.38
CA HIS A 58 3.54 1.61 -7.03
C HIS A 58 2.59 0.48 -6.57
N VAL A 59 2.41 0.32 -5.25
CA VAL A 59 1.52 -0.71 -4.67
C VAL A 59 0.07 -0.53 -5.15
N LEU A 60 -0.46 0.70 -5.05
CA LEU A 60 -1.86 0.96 -5.33
C LEU A 60 -2.20 0.96 -6.83
N PHE A 61 -1.29 1.35 -7.72
CA PHE A 61 -1.69 1.66 -9.10
C PHE A 61 -0.88 0.93 -10.18
N ARG A 62 0.30 0.40 -9.86
CA ARG A 62 1.26 -0.07 -10.90
C ARG A 62 1.67 -1.54 -10.77
N CYS A 63 1.84 -2.03 -9.54
CA CYS A 63 2.45 -3.32 -9.23
C CYS A 63 1.55 -4.50 -9.61
N ASP A 64 1.91 -5.29 -10.63
CA ASP A 64 1.09 -6.39 -11.15
C ASP A 64 0.87 -7.57 -10.19
N TYR A 65 1.68 -7.66 -9.11
CA TYR A 65 1.47 -8.58 -8.01
C TYR A 65 0.11 -8.41 -7.30
N TYR A 66 -0.39 -7.18 -7.21
CA TYR A 66 -1.64 -6.89 -6.51
C TYR A 66 -2.85 -6.86 -7.46
N THR A 67 -3.96 -7.43 -7.02
CA THR A 67 -5.26 -7.35 -7.68
C THR A 67 -5.90 -5.98 -7.49
N ARG A 68 -6.31 -5.32 -8.57
CA ARG A 68 -7.02 -4.02 -8.54
C ARG A 68 -8.39 -4.14 -9.20
N ARG A 69 -9.43 -3.65 -8.50
CA ARG A 69 -10.83 -3.63 -8.98
C ARG A 69 -11.41 -2.21 -9.09
N TYR A 70 -10.54 -1.22 -9.19
CA TYR A 70 -10.88 0.19 -9.46
C TYR A 70 -10.06 0.71 -10.63
N ARG A 71 -10.46 1.86 -11.19
CA ARG A 71 -9.89 2.42 -12.43
C ARG A 71 -8.94 3.60 -12.22
N HIS A 72 -8.68 3.98 -10.97
CA HIS A 72 -7.74 5.05 -10.65
C HIS A 72 -6.32 4.66 -11.06
N SER A 73 -5.60 5.61 -11.65
CA SER A 73 -4.22 5.45 -12.11
C SER A 73 -3.21 6.22 -11.25
N SER A 74 -3.70 7.12 -10.38
CA SER A 74 -2.87 7.89 -9.44
C SER A 74 -3.56 8.14 -8.09
N ILE A 75 -2.79 8.66 -7.13
CA ILE A 75 -3.31 9.08 -5.82
C ILE A 75 -4.27 10.26 -5.99
N GLU A 76 -3.96 11.19 -6.88
CA GLU A 76 -4.77 12.39 -7.15
C GLU A 76 -6.15 12.00 -7.68
N GLU A 77 -6.20 11.06 -8.64
CA GLU A 77 -7.46 10.53 -9.17
C GLU A 77 -8.29 9.81 -8.09
N LEU A 78 -7.62 9.01 -7.25
CA LEU A 78 -8.28 8.34 -6.13
C LEU A 78 -8.88 9.37 -5.16
N LEU A 79 -8.14 10.41 -4.80
CA LEU A 79 -8.58 11.43 -3.81
C LEU A 79 -9.78 12.26 -4.27
N VAL A 80 -9.97 12.44 -5.58
CA VAL A 80 -11.15 13.15 -6.14
C VAL A 80 -12.35 12.22 -6.37
N SER A 81 -12.21 10.91 -6.13
CA SER A 81 -13.31 9.96 -6.25
C SER A 81 -14.38 10.17 -5.17
N MET A 82 -15.61 9.68 -5.42
CA MET A 82 -16.71 9.86 -4.48
C MET A 82 -16.51 9.12 -3.14
N ASP A 83 -15.77 7.99 -3.13
CA ASP A 83 -15.47 7.23 -1.90
C ASP A 83 -14.08 6.56 -1.96
N PRO A 84 -12.99 7.33 -1.86
CA PRO A 84 -11.62 6.80 -1.90
C PRO A 84 -11.35 5.75 -0.83
N PHE A 85 -12.03 5.85 0.31
CA PHE A 85 -11.85 4.95 1.43
C PHE A 85 -12.42 3.56 1.15
N TYR A 86 -13.54 3.47 0.42
CA TYR A 86 -14.09 2.19 0.00
C TYR A 86 -13.14 1.46 -0.95
N ASP A 87 -12.56 2.16 -1.93
CA ASP A 87 -11.64 1.55 -2.89
C ASP A 87 -10.35 1.05 -2.22
N ILE A 88 -9.77 1.83 -1.30
CA ILE A 88 -8.62 1.39 -0.50
C ILE A 88 -8.99 0.19 0.37
N GLN A 89 -10.15 0.22 1.04
CA GLN A 89 -10.61 -0.90 1.86
C GLN A 89 -10.72 -2.18 1.02
N ARG A 90 -11.37 -2.09 -0.16
CA ARG A 90 -11.57 -3.24 -1.05
C ARG A 90 -10.24 -3.77 -1.58
N PHE A 91 -9.32 -2.88 -1.97
CA PHE A 91 -7.96 -3.24 -2.34
C PHE A 91 -7.27 -4.09 -1.26
N LEU A 92 -7.32 -3.63 0.00
CA LEU A 92 -6.66 -4.30 1.11
C LEU A 92 -7.34 -5.61 1.52
N GLN A 93 -8.62 -5.78 1.19
CA GLN A 93 -9.33 -7.05 1.38
C GLN A 93 -8.97 -8.06 0.29
N ASP A 94 -8.86 -7.61 -0.96
CA ASP A 94 -8.47 -8.45 -2.11
C ASP A 94 -6.97 -8.80 -2.05
N ASN A 95 -6.13 -8.01 -1.37
CA ASN A 95 -4.69 -8.22 -1.22
C ASN A 95 -4.27 -8.30 0.25
N PRO A 96 -4.26 -9.51 0.85
CA PRO A 96 -4.04 -9.68 2.28
C PRO A 96 -2.67 -9.26 2.81
N THR A 97 -1.65 -9.13 1.97
CA THR A 97 -0.28 -8.76 2.39
C THR A 97 0.06 -7.30 2.07
N ALA A 98 -0.73 -6.65 1.21
CA ALA A 98 -0.42 -5.31 0.69
C ALA A 98 -0.28 -4.26 1.80
N LEU A 99 0.83 -3.52 1.80
CA LEU A 99 1.16 -2.50 2.82
C LEU A 99 1.34 -3.09 4.25
N SER A 100 1.56 -4.41 4.35
CA SER A 100 2.02 -5.10 5.55
C SER A 100 3.55 -5.24 5.54
N PHE A 101 4.13 -5.78 6.62
CA PHE A 101 5.57 -6.09 6.67
C PHE A 101 5.95 -7.31 5.83
N GLU A 102 4.98 -8.16 5.44
CA GLU A 102 5.22 -9.36 4.64
C GLU A 102 5.69 -8.99 3.22
N ASP A 103 5.17 -7.89 2.68
CA ASP A 103 5.54 -7.37 1.35
C ASP A 103 6.63 -6.29 1.44
N ALA A 104 7.23 -6.08 2.62
CA ALA A 104 8.28 -5.09 2.77
C ALA A 104 9.51 -5.53 1.95
N PRO A 105 10.26 -4.61 1.31
CA PRO A 105 11.41 -5.00 0.53
C PRO A 105 12.41 -5.79 1.37
N ASP A 106 12.84 -6.94 0.85
CA ASP A 106 13.85 -7.81 1.42
C ASP A 106 14.67 -8.42 0.25
N TYR A 107 15.99 -8.36 0.35
CA TYR A 107 16.92 -8.91 -0.65
C TYR A 107 17.77 -10.05 -0.07
N SER A 108 17.40 -10.55 1.11
CA SER A 108 18.07 -11.70 1.73
C SER A 108 17.88 -13.00 0.97
#